data_AF-A0A7X8GKK4-F1
#
_entry.id   AF-A0A7X8GKK4-F1
#
_cell.length_a   1.000
_cell.length_b   1.000
_cell.length_c   1.000
_cell.angle_alpha   90.00
_cell.angle_beta   90.00
_cell.angle_gamma   90.00
#
_symmetry.space_group_name_H-M   'P 1'
#
loop_
_entity.id
_entity.type
_entity.pdbx_description
1 polymer ?
#
loop_
_entity_poly.entity_id
_entity_poly.type
_entity_poly.pdbx_seq_one_letter_code
_entity_poly.pdbx_strand_id
1 'polypeptide(L)'
;MSPYLRKVKTRSGATAVQIVEKRHGQRVIVEHLGSAHTDAELAALMRAGHDKLHAGQPALALGIDPHGAPVGAVAVVAGTRSKLLTDAIRASWGRLGFTVIDDEAFFQLVAARLVEPTSKRDSIRVINQLGMH
;
A
#
# COMPACT_ATOMS: atom_id res chain seq x y z
N MET A 1 -17.74 4.90 6.59
CA MET A 1 -16.81 3.86 6.10
C MET A 1 -16.98 3.77 4.60
N SER A 2 -15.92 3.53 3.84
CA SER A 2 -15.97 3.50 2.37
C SER A 2 -16.69 2.24 1.86
N PRO A 3 -17.48 2.31 0.77
CA PRO A 3 -18.04 1.12 0.11
C PRO A 3 -16.92 0.20 -0.42
N TYR A 4 -17.17 -1.11 -0.48
CA TYR A 4 -16.21 -2.12 -0.93
C TYR A 4 -16.87 -3.25 -1.73
N LEU A 5 -16.09 -3.95 -2.55
CA LEU A 5 -16.58 -5.08 -3.33
C LEU A 5 -16.63 -6.37 -2.50
N ARG A 6 -17.70 -7.14 -2.71
CA ARG A 6 -17.90 -8.45 -2.11
C ARG A 6 -18.28 -9.47 -3.18
N LYS A 7 -17.70 -10.67 -3.08
CA LYS A 7 -18.06 -11.85 -3.87
C LYS A 7 -18.91 -12.81 -3.03
N VAL A 8 -19.97 -13.36 -3.60
CA VAL A 8 -20.87 -14.30 -2.92
C VAL A 8 -21.21 -15.46 -3.86
N LYS A 9 -21.09 -16.70 -3.40
CA LYS A 9 -21.58 -17.87 -4.15
C LYS A 9 -23.10 -17.92 -4.06
N THR A 10 -23.74 -17.96 -5.22
CA THR A 10 -25.20 -18.07 -5.34
C THR A 10 -25.64 -19.53 -5.32
N ARG A 11 -26.92 -19.78 -5.07
CA ARG A 11 -27.52 -21.13 -5.11
C ARG A 11 -27.37 -21.82 -6.48
N SER A 12 -27.25 -21.03 -7.55
CA SER A 12 -27.06 -21.53 -8.93
C SER A 12 -25.62 -21.93 -9.26
N GLY A 13 -24.67 -21.74 -8.34
CA GLY A 13 -23.24 -21.95 -8.58
C GLY A 13 -22.48 -20.73 -9.11
N ALA A 14 -23.19 -19.71 -9.62
CA ALA A 14 -22.59 -18.44 -10.05
C ALA A 14 -21.99 -17.65 -8.87
N THR A 15 -21.03 -16.77 -9.17
CA THR A 15 -20.42 -15.84 -8.22
C THR A 15 -21.02 -14.44 -8.41
N ALA A 16 -21.87 -14.01 -7.50
CA ALA A 16 -22.41 -12.66 -7.46
C ALA A 16 -21.35 -11.65 -6.98
N VAL A 17 -21.25 -10.51 -7.66
CA VAL A 17 -20.45 -9.36 -7.25
C VAL A 17 -21.37 -8.24 -6.77
N GLN A 18 -21.04 -7.65 -5.62
CA GLN A 18 -21.84 -6.63 -4.95
C GLN A 18 -20.95 -5.50 -4.42
N ILE A 19 -21.45 -4.28 -4.45
CA ILE A 19 -20.91 -3.15 -3.69
C ILE A 19 -21.64 -3.10 -2.36
N VAL A 20 -20.89 -3.14 -1.27
CA VAL A 20 -21.40 -3.20 0.10
C VAL A 20 -20.83 -2.05 0.91
N GLU A 21 -21.63 -1.47 1.80
CA GLU A 21 -21.18 -0.47 2.77
C GLU A 21 -21.52 -0.95 4.19
N LYS A 22 -20.69 -0.57 5.17
CA LYS A 22 -20.99 -0.81 6.59
C LYS A 22 -21.63 0.44 7.20
N ARG A 23 -22.91 0.36 7.56
CA ARG A 23 -23.69 1.43 8.22
C ARG A 23 -24.13 0.97 9.60
N HIS A 24 -23.79 1.72 10.65
CA HIS A 24 -24.15 1.40 12.05
C HIS A 24 -23.84 -0.05 12.45
N GLY A 25 -22.69 -0.58 12.03
CA GLY A 25 -22.30 -1.97 12.32
C GLY A 25 -22.89 -3.03 11.37
N GLN A 26 -23.91 -2.70 10.59
CA GLN A 26 -24.58 -3.60 9.66
C GLN A 26 -24.04 -3.47 8.24
N ARG A 27 -24.03 -4.58 7.50
CA ARG A 27 -23.64 -4.62 6.09
C ARG A 27 -24.87 -4.36 5.22
N VAL A 28 -24.82 -3.31 4.41
CA VAL A 28 -25.90 -2.93 3.48
C VAL A 28 -25.37 -3.09 2.06
N ILE A 29 -26.11 -3.83 1.22
CA ILE A 29 -25.81 -3.94 -0.21
C ILE A 29 -26.24 -2.62 -0.85
N VAL A 30 -25.27 -1.89 -1.38
CA VAL A 30 -25.51 -0.62 -2.10
C VAL A 30 -25.92 -0.94 -3.53
N GLU A 31 -25.24 -1.91 -4.14
CA GLU A 31 -25.49 -2.29 -5.54
C GLU A 31 -25.14 -3.75 -5.80
N HIS A 32 -25.90 -4.39 -6.67
CA HIS A 32 -25.58 -5.69 -7.23
C HIS A 32 -25.08 -5.52 -8.68
N LEU A 33 -23.81 -5.87 -8.91
CA LEU A 33 -23.16 -5.66 -10.21
C LEU A 33 -23.44 -6.77 -11.22
N GLY A 34 -23.85 -7.95 -10.75
CA GLY A 34 -24.15 -9.11 -11.57
C GLY A 34 -23.64 -10.41 -10.98
N SER A 35 -23.81 -11.51 -11.73
CA SER A 35 -23.33 -12.85 -11.37
C SER A 35 -22.49 -13.43 -12.49
N ALA A 36 -21.33 -13.99 -12.14
CA ALA A 36 -20.39 -14.62 -13.06
C ALA A 36 -20.45 -16.14 -12.96
N HIS A 37 -20.54 -16.81 -14.10
CA HIS A 37 -20.45 -18.25 -14.26
C HIS A 37 -19.03 -18.71 -14.66
N THR A 38 -18.21 -17.78 -15.16
CA THR A 38 -16.82 -18.03 -15.53
C THR A 38 -15.85 -17.09 -14.79
N ASP A 39 -14.58 -17.46 -14.72
CA ASP A 39 -13.55 -16.60 -14.11
C ASP A 39 -13.33 -15.31 -14.91
N ALA A 40 -13.49 -15.36 -16.23
CA ALA A 40 -13.41 -14.19 -17.11
C ALA A 40 -14.54 -13.18 -16.83
N GLU A 41 -15.78 -13.66 -16.70
CA GLU A 41 -16.91 -12.81 -16.29
C GLU A 41 -16.70 -12.22 -14.90
N LEU A 42 -16.16 -13.01 -13.97
CA LEU A 42 -15.88 -12.53 -12.62
C LEU A 42 -14.82 -11.42 -12.63
N ALA A 43 -13.76 -11.57 -13.43
CA ALA A 43 -12.75 -10.55 -13.61
C ALA A 43 -13.33 -9.25 -14.20
N ALA A 44 -14.21 -9.35 -15.21
CA ALA A 44 -14.88 -8.21 -15.80
C ALA A 44 -15.79 -7.48 -14.80
N LEU A 45 -16.59 -8.22 -14.02
CA LEU A 45 -17.45 -7.65 -12.97
C LEU A 45 -16.65 -6.97 -11.86
N MET A 46 -15.53 -7.56 -11.44
CA MET A 46 -14.64 -6.96 -10.45
C MET A 46 -14.03 -5.65 -10.97
N ARG A 47 -13.56 -5.63 -12.24
CA ARG A 47 -13.00 -4.42 -12.87
C ARG A 47 -14.04 -3.30 -12.93
N ALA A 48 -15.23 -3.57 -13.45
CA ALA A 48 -16.31 -2.59 -13.50
C ALA A 48 -16.70 -2.08 -12.09
N GLY A 49 -16.69 -2.96 -11.09
CA GLY A 49 -16.93 -2.60 -9.70
C GLY A 49 -15.86 -1.67 -9.12
N HIS A 50 -14.58 -1.90 -9.44
CA HIS A 50 -13.50 -1.02 -9.02
C HIS A 50 -13.63 0.36 -9.67
N ASP A 51 -13.85 0.42 -10.98
CA ASP A 51 -14.06 1.68 -11.70
C ASP A 51 -15.21 2.49 -11.08
N LYS A 52 -16.29 1.82 -10.68
CA LYS A 52 -17.43 2.45 -10.03
C LYS A 52 -17.16 2.96 -8.62
N LEU A 53 -16.38 2.24 -7.82
CA LEU A 53 -15.95 2.70 -6.49
C LEU A 53 -15.08 3.97 -6.56
N HIS A 54 -14.35 4.15 -7.67
CA HIS A 54 -13.44 5.28 -7.88
C HIS A 54 -14.05 6.43 -8.70
N ALA A 55 -15.29 6.32 -9.19
CA ALA A 55 -15.91 7.32 -10.06
C ALA A 55 -16.04 8.75 -9.46
N GLY A 56 -16.01 8.88 -8.13
CA GLY A 56 -16.04 10.17 -7.42
C GLY A 56 -14.67 10.71 -6.99
N GLN A 57 -13.59 9.97 -7.26
CA GLN A 57 -12.23 10.42 -7.01
C GLN A 57 -11.65 10.94 -8.33
N PRO A 58 -11.23 12.22 -8.42
CA PRO A 58 -10.52 12.67 -9.60
C PRO A 58 -9.26 11.82 -9.77
N ALA A 59 -9.12 11.21 -10.94
CA ALA A 59 -7.93 10.45 -11.29
C ALA A 59 -6.73 11.39 -11.19
N LEU A 60 -5.83 11.11 -10.25
CA LEU A 60 -4.57 11.82 -10.17
C LEU A 60 -3.73 11.41 -11.40
N ALA A 61 -3.78 12.24 -12.44
CA ALA A 61 -3.14 11.99 -13.72
C ALA A 61 -1.62 12.10 -13.60
N LEU A 62 -1.02 11.06 -13.03
CA LEU A 62 0.43 10.88 -12.90
C LEU A 62 1.02 10.11 -14.10
N GLY A 63 0.23 9.84 -15.15
CA GLY A 63 0.62 8.93 -16.24
C GLY A 63 0.59 7.45 -15.84
N ILE A 64 -0.24 7.11 -14.85
CA ILE A 64 -0.37 5.80 -14.22
C ILE A 64 -1.86 5.56 -13.96
N ASP A 65 -2.33 4.33 -14.21
CA ASP A 65 -3.71 3.94 -13.90
C ASP A 65 -4.03 4.16 -12.40
N PRO A 66 -5.31 4.23 -11.98
CA PRO A 66 -5.70 4.37 -10.56
C PRO A 66 -5.20 3.25 -9.62
N HIS A 67 -4.44 2.29 -10.14
CA HIS A 67 -3.74 1.24 -9.40
C HIS A 67 -2.20 1.31 -9.54
N GLY A 68 -1.66 2.44 -10.00
CA GLY A 68 -0.22 2.72 -10.07
C GLY A 68 0.54 1.94 -11.13
N ALA A 69 -0.16 1.37 -12.11
CA ALA A 69 0.43 0.55 -13.17
C ALA A 69 0.57 1.33 -14.49
N PRO A 70 1.69 1.23 -15.21
CA PRO A 70 1.66 1.33 -16.67
C PRO A 70 0.63 0.31 -17.16
N VAL A 71 -0.21 0.68 -18.14
CA VAL A 71 -1.22 -0.23 -18.70
C VAL A 71 -0.58 -1.59 -19.02
N GLY A 72 -0.88 -2.63 -18.22
CA GLY A 72 -0.36 -3.98 -18.38
C GLY A 72 0.80 -4.44 -17.47
N ALA A 73 1.34 -3.62 -16.55
CA ALA A 73 2.40 -4.04 -15.64
C ALA A 73 1.93 -4.15 -14.17
N VAL A 74 2.13 -5.32 -13.56
CA VAL A 74 1.86 -5.55 -12.13
C VAL A 74 2.82 -4.67 -11.31
N ALA A 75 2.29 -3.79 -10.46
CA ALA A 75 3.12 -3.03 -9.54
C ALA A 75 3.81 -3.99 -8.55
N VAL A 76 5.12 -4.12 -8.68
CA VAL A 76 5.95 -4.92 -7.77
C VAL A 76 6.51 -4.01 -6.69
N VAL A 77 6.42 -4.43 -5.43
CA VAL A 77 7.09 -3.74 -4.32
C VAL A 77 8.59 -3.85 -4.52
N ALA A 78 9.24 -2.75 -4.90
CA ALA A 78 10.68 -2.68 -5.09
C ALA A 78 11.47 -2.79 -3.77
N GLY A 79 10.83 -2.50 -2.64
CA GLY A 79 11.41 -2.62 -1.31
C GLY A 79 10.51 -2.07 -0.21
N THR A 80 10.88 -2.30 1.04
CA THR A 80 10.22 -1.74 2.23
C THR A 80 11.20 -0.82 2.96
N ARG A 81 10.67 0.23 3.60
CA ARG A 81 11.49 1.15 4.40
C ARG A 81 10.79 1.56 5.69
N SER A 82 11.55 1.70 6.75
CA SER A 82 11.06 2.11 8.07
C SER A 82 10.93 3.64 8.19
N LYS A 83 10.20 4.27 7.26
CA LYS A 83 10.22 5.73 7.05
C LYS A 83 9.97 6.55 8.32
N LEU A 84 8.95 6.19 9.10
CA LEU A 84 8.58 6.93 10.31
C LEU A 84 9.74 6.96 11.33
N LEU A 85 10.40 5.82 11.52
CA LEU A 85 11.55 5.70 12.43
C LEU A 85 12.75 6.50 11.91
N THR A 86 13.07 6.35 10.62
CA THR A 86 14.21 7.06 10.02
C THR A 86 14.03 8.57 10.05
N ASP A 87 12.80 9.06 9.79
CA ASP A 87 12.45 10.47 9.84
C ASP A 87 12.54 11.01 11.28
N ALA A 88 12.09 10.25 12.28
CA ALA A 88 12.18 10.65 13.69
C ALA A 88 13.64 10.76 14.18
N ILE A 89 14.50 9.81 13.79
CA ILE A 89 15.94 9.85 14.09
C ILE A 89 16.58 11.05 13.38
N ARG A 90 16.29 11.27 12.09
CA ARG A 90 16.85 12.40 11.33
C ARG A 90 16.39 13.76 11.86
N ALA A 91 15.13 13.88 12.25
CA ALA A 91 14.64 15.11 12.87
C ALA A 91 15.35 15.38 14.21
N SER A 92 15.65 14.34 14.99
CA SER A 92 16.42 14.47 16.24
C SER A 92 17.87 14.85 15.97
N TRP A 93 18.50 14.24 14.96
CA TRP A 93 19.83 14.59 14.47
C TRP A 93 19.95 16.08 14.11
N GLY A 94 18.96 16.61 13.39
CA GLY A 94 18.86 18.03 13.05
C GLY A 94 18.68 18.93 14.28
N ARG A 95 17.79 18.58 15.21
CA ARG A 95 17.58 19.35 16.44
C ARG A 95 18.81 19.40 17.34
N LEU A 96 19.64 18.35 17.31
CA LEU A 96 20.91 18.30 18.06
C LEU A 96 22.05 19.05 17.35
N GLY A 97 21.83 19.57 16.14
CA GLY A 97 22.83 20.31 15.38
C GLY A 97 23.86 19.42 14.69
N PHE A 98 23.64 18.10 14.61
CA PHE A 98 24.57 17.19 13.94
C PHE A 98 24.55 17.29 12.41
N THR A 99 23.74 18.17 11.84
CA THR A 99 23.74 18.49 10.40
C THR A 99 25.04 19.11 9.90
N VAL A 100 25.94 19.53 10.81
CA VAL A 100 27.31 19.92 10.46
C VAL A 100 28.16 18.74 9.95
N ILE A 101 27.76 17.50 10.27
CA ILE A 101 28.37 16.28 9.74
C ILE A 101 27.61 15.90 8.46
N ASP A 102 28.14 16.33 7.31
CA ASP A 102 27.58 16.04 5.99
C ASP A 102 28.08 14.67 5.46
N ASP A 103 27.79 13.62 6.22
CA ASP A 103 28.13 12.23 5.89
C ASP A 103 26.92 11.33 6.14
N GLU A 104 26.23 10.98 5.05
CA GLU A 104 25.04 10.13 5.11
C GLU A 104 25.38 8.71 5.56
N ALA A 105 26.55 8.17 5.21
CA ALA A 105 26.95 6.84 5.66
C ALA A 105 27.22 6.82 7.18
N PHE A 106 27.75 7.92 7.71
CA PHE A 106 27.90 8.10 9.15
C PHE A 106 26.53 8.19 9.84
N PHE A 107 25.58 8.96 9.29
CA PHE A 107 24.20 9.01 9.80
C PHE A 107 23.56 7.61 9.81
N GLN A 108 23.66 6.87 8.71
CA GLN A 108 23.12 5.51 8.59
C GLN A 108 23.74 4.56 9.63
N LEU A 109 25.06 4.64 9.83
CA LEU A 109 25.75 3.86 10.86
C LEU A 109 25.26 4.20 12.27
N VAL A 110 25.11 5.47 12.60
CA VAL A 110 24.59 5.88 13.92
C VAL A 110 23.15 5.43 14.10
N ALA A 111 22.28 5.67 13.09
CA ALA A 111 20.89 5.26 13.13
C ALA A 111 20.75 3.74 13.32
N ALA A 112 21.54 2.94 12.59
CA ALA A 112 21.58 1.50 12.76
C ALA A 112 21.98 1.10 14.19
N ARG A 113 23.00 1.74 14.76
CA ARG A 113 23.47 1.45 16.13
C ARG A 113 22.52 1.92 17.23
N LEU A 114 21.69 2.92 16.98
CA LEU A 114 20.61 3.34 17.87
C LEU A 114 19.46 2.33 17.89
N VAL A 115 19.13 1.75 16.73
CA VAL A 115 18.08 0.74 16.59
C VAL A 115 18.53 -0.60 17.15
N GLU A 116 19.74 -1.03 16.81
CA GLU A 116 20.33 -2.27 17.30
C GLU A 116 21.84 -2.07 17.55
N PRO A 117 22.32 -2.13 18.80
CA PRO A 117 23.71 -1.83 19.16
C PRO A 117 24.66 -2.98 18.80
N THR A 118 24.84 -3.24 17.51
CA THR A 118 25.64 -4.34 16.96
C THR A 118 27.07 -3.92 16.61
N SER A 119 27.89 -4.85 16.10
CA SER A 119 29.22 -4.50 15.56
C SER A 119 29.09 -3.62 14.31
N LYS A 120 30.11 -2.80 14.01
CA LYS A 120 30.14 -1.98 12.77
C LYS A 120 29.86 -2.81 11.51
N ARG A 121 30.40 -4.04 11.45
CA ARG A 121 30.20 -4.94 10.31
C ARG A 121 28.76 -5.43 10.22
N ASP A 122 28.13 -5.73 11.35
CA ASP A 122 26.74 -6.20 11.40
C ASP A 122 25.71 -5.07 11.21
N SER A 123 26.11 -3.80 11.37
CA SER A 123 25.23 -2.65 11.11
C SER A 123 24.71 -2.61 9.66
N ILE A 124 25.41 -3.21 8.70
CA ILE A 124 24.95 -3.31 7.29
C ILE A 124 23.61 -4.05 7.20
N ARG A 125 23.42 -5.13 7.99
CA ARG A 125 22.13 -5.84 8.05
C ARG A 125 21.01 -4.91 8.52
N VAL A 126 21.27 -4.12 9.55
CA VAL A 126 20.28 -3.20 10.15
C VAL A 126 19.95 -2.06 9.19
N ILE A 127 20.95 -1.48 8.52
CA ILE A 127 20.78 -0.46 7.46
C ILE A 127 19.84 -0.99 6.36
N ASN A 128 20.06 -2.23 5.90
CA ASN A 128 19.21 -2.88 4.91
C ASN A 128 17.78 -3.12 5.43
N GLN A 129 17.62 -3.54 6.68
CA GLN A 129 16.30 -3.72 7.31
C GLN A 129 15.53 -2.41 7.48
N LEU A 130 16.25 -1.29 7.66
CA LEU A 130 15.65 0.05 7.71
C LEU A 130 15.26 0.57 6.31
N GLY A 131 15.76 -0.04 5.24
CA GLY A 131 15.57 0.40 3.86
C GLY A 131 16.33 1.69 3.55
N MET A 132 17.51 1.86 4.15
CA MET A 132 18.44 2.95 3.89
C MET A 132 19.45 2.49 2.83
N HIS A 133 19.19 2.78 1.56
CA HIS A 133 20.06 2.47 0.42
C HIS A 133 20.28 3.71 -0.42
#